data_AF-A0A6G1HPZ3-F1
#
_entry.id   AF-A0A6G1HPZ3-F1
#
_cell.length_a   1.000
_cell.length_b   1.000
_cell.length_c   1.000
_cell.angle_alpha   90.00
_cell.angle_beta   90.00
_cell.angle_gamma   90.00
#
_symmetry.space_group_name_H-M   'P 1'
#
loop_
_entity.id
_entity.type
_entity.pdbx_description
1 polymer ?
#
loop_
_entity_poly.entity_id
_entity_poly.type
_entity_poly.pdbx_seq_one_letter_code
_entity_poly.pdbx_strand_id
1 'polypeptide(L)' 'MAGFVYRENRVPHYQRLFQRHDGLRQWNKTPRSKILLYPYYLGLWTAVGGTMFMMGRMVLGHKTWFGKD' A
#
# COMPACT_ATOMS: atom_id res chain seq x y z
N MET A 1 -13.07 -13.88 -26.68
CA MET A 1 -13.70 -12.83 -25.84
C MET A 1 -14.66 -13.47 -24.81
N ALA A 2 -14.13 -14.18 -23.81
CA ALA A 2 -14.93 -14.95 -22.84
C ALA A 2 -15.03 -14.26 -21.46
N GLY A 3 -15.08 -12.93 -21.41
CA GLY A 3 -14.89 -12.17 -20.16
C GLY A 3 -16.18 -11.72 -19.45
N PHE A 4 -17.30 -11.58 -20.16
CA PHE A 4 -18.50 -10.91 -19.63
C PHE A 4 -19.82 -11.63 -19.87
N VAL A 5 -19.86 -12.69 -20.70
CA VAL A 5 -21.12 -13.33 -21.11
C VAL A 5 -21.78 -14.13 -19.97
N TYR A 6 -20.99 -14.68 -19.04
CA TYR A 6 -21.51 -15.48 -17.90
C TYR A 6 -21.10 -14.93 -16.52
N ARG A 7 -20.62 -13.69 -16.45
CA ARG A 7 -20.20 -13.10 -15.18
C ARG A 7 -21.39 -12.46 -14.48
N GLU A 8 -21.65 -12.89 -13.25
CA GLU A 8 -22.66 -12.27 -12.39
C GLU A 8 -22.35 -10.77 -12.16
N ASN A 9 -23.38 -9.94 -12.30
CA ASN A 9 -23.27 -8.51 -12.05
C ASN A 9 -23.13 -8.20 -10.55
N ARG A 10 -21.91 -7.88 -10.12
CA ARG A 10 -21.60 -7.49 -8.73
C ARG A 10 -21.62 -5.98 -8.48
N VAL A 11 -22.03 -5.15 -9.45
CA VAL A 11 -22.04 -3.69 -9.31
C VAL A 11 -22.89 -3.24 -8.12
N PRO A 12 -24.15 -3.71 -7.95
CA PRO A 12 -24.97 -3.29 -6.79
C PRO A 12 -24.37 -3.71 -5.45
N HIS A 13 -23.67 -4.85 -5.40
CA HIS A 13 -22.95 -5.30 -4.21
C HIS A 13 -21.86 -4.30 -3.82
N TYR A 14 -21.00 -3.91 -4.76
CA TYR A 14 -19.94 -2.95 -4.48
C TYR A 14 -20.46 -1.53 -4.21
N GLN A 15 -21.53 -1.10 -4.89
CA GLN A 15 -22.19 0.17 -4.59
C GLN A 15 -22.61 0.24 -3.11
N ARG A 16 -23.32 -0.78 -2.60
CA ARG A 16 -23.70 -0.86 -1.17
C ARG A 16 -22.48 -0.87 -0.24
N LEU A 17 -21.42 -1.60 -0.60
CA LEU A 17 -20.19 -1.66 0.21
C LEU A 17 -19.48 -0.30 0.31
N PHE A 18 -19.28 0.38 -0.82
CA PHE A 18 -18.52 1.63 -0.88
C PHE A 18 -19.32 2.87 -0.46
N GLN A 19 -20.65 2.85 -0.63
CA GLN A 19 -21.54 3.95 -0.23
C GLN A 19 -21.99 3.85 1.24
N ARG A 20 -21.68 2.78 1.97
CA ARG A 20 -22.00 2.65 3.39
C ARG A 20 -21.31 3.76 4.21
N HIS A 21 -22.07 4.44 5.08
CA HIS A 21 -21.56 5.50 5.97
C HIS A 21 -20.94 4.91 7.26
N ASP A 22 -19.88 4.11 7.11
CA ASP A 22 -19.17 3.46 8.22
C ASP A 22 -17.93 4.24 8.70
N GLY A 23 -17.72 5.47 8.20
CA GLY A 23 -16.55 6.31 8.54
C GLY A 23 -15.21 5.78 8.00
N LEU A 24 -15.20 4.64 7.30
CA LEU A 24 -13.99 4.07 6.74
C LEU A 24 -13.62 4.76 5.43
N ARG A 25 -12.33 5.03 5.25
CA ARG A 25 -11.78 5.51 3.99
C ARG A 25 -11.98 4.48 2.87
N GLN A 26 -12.19 4.94 1.65
CA GLN A 26 -12.52 4.10 0.49
C GLN A 26 -11.55 2.93 0.27
N TRP A 27 -10.25 3.18 0.41
CA TRP A 27 -9.20 2.16 0.26
C TRP A 27 -9.22 1.04 1.31
N ASN A 28 -9.93 1.20 2.43
CA ASN A 28 -9.95 0.28 3.58
C ASN A 28 -11.30 -0.44 3.76
N LYS A 29 -12.24 -0.27 2.82
CA LYS A 29 -13.59 -0.82 2.94
C LYS A 29 -13.72 -2.31 2.65
N THR A 30 -12.78 -2.90 1.91
CA THR A 30 -12.88 -4.32 1.52
C THR A 30 -12.08 -5.22 2.46
N PRO A 31 -12.46 -6.50 2.63
CA PRO A 31 -11.68 -7.45 3.43
C PRO A 31 -10.24 -7.62 2.91
N ARG A 32 -10.06 -7.55 1.58
CA ARG A 32 -8.74 -7.66 0.92
C ARG A 32 -7.89 -6.40 1.07
N SER A 33 -8.49 -5.26 1.37
CA SER A 33 -7.78 -3.99 1.54
C SER A 33 -6.64 -4.12 2.55
N LYS A 34 -6.88 -4.73 3.71
CA LYS A 34 -5.85 -4.87 4.76
C LYS A 34 -4.67 -5.73 4.32
N ILE A 35 -4.96 -6.82 3.61
CA ILE A 35 -3.95 -7.76 3.09
C ILE A 35 -3.04 -7.06 2.08
N LEU A 36 -3.57 -6.15 1.28
CA LEU A 36 -2.79 -5.37 0.31
C LEU A 36 -2.06 -4.19 0.95
N LEU A 37 -2.73 -3.48 1.86
CA LEU A 37 -2.23 -2.24 2.44
C LEU A 37 -1.13 -2.47 3.48
N TYR A 38 -1.18 -3.54 4.28
CA TYR A 38 -0.17 -3.76 5.32
C TYR A 38 1.24 -4.01 4.77
N PRO A 39 1.46 -4.88 3.78
CA PRO A 39 2.77 -5.01 3.14
C PRO A 39 3.20 -3.72 2.44
N TYR A 40 2.27 -2.99 1.83
CA TYR A 40 2.55 -1.69 1.23
C TYR A 40 3.06 -0.67 2.26
N TYR A 41 2.40 -0.54 3.41
CA TYR A 41 2.83 0.39 4.46
C TYR A 41 4.18 -0.01 5.06
N LEU A 42 4.43 -1.31 5.25
CA LEU A 42 5.73 -1.79 5.70
C LEU A 42 6.82 -1.36 4.72
N GLY A 43 6.66 -1.68 3.43
CA GLY A 43 7.65 -1.31 2.41
C GLY A 43 7.83 0.21 2.28
N LEU A 44 6.74 0.97 2.32
CA LEU A 44 6.78 2.44 2.24
C LEU A 44 7.59 3.04 3.39
N TRP A 45 7.28 2.67 4.63
CA TRP A 45 7.97 3.24 5.79
C TRP A 45 9.40 2.74 5.92
N THR A 46 9.68 1.49 5.57
CA THR A 46 11.06 0.98 5.51
C THR A 46 11.88 1.74 4.46
N ALA A 47 11.32 2.02 3.27
CA ALA A 47 12.02 2.77 2.23
C ALA A 47 12.25 4.24 2.63
N VAL A 48 11.24 4.89 3.23
CA VAL A 48 11.38 6.27 3.74
C VAL A 48 12.45 6.32 4.84
N GLY A 49 12.39 5.43 5.84
CA GLY A 49 13.39 5.36 6.90
C GLY A 49 14.81 5.09 6.37
N GLY A 50 14.95 4.13 5.45
CA GLY A 50 16.24 3.79 4.85
C GLY A 50 16.85 4.92 4.02
N THR A 51 16.03 5.62 3.23
CA THR A 51 16.50 6.75 2.41
C THR A 51 16.89 7.96 3.27
N MET A 52 16.11 8.29 4.31
CA MET A 52 16.46 9.38 5.23
C MET A 52 17.73 9.06 6.02
N PHE A 53 17.90 7.81 6.47
CA PHE A 53 19.13 7.37 7.13
C PHE A 53 20.35 7.51 6.22
N MET A 54 20.26 7.04 4.96
CA MET A 54 21.36 7.14 4.00
C MET A 54 21.64 8.59 3.57
N MET A 55 20.63 9.45 3.51
CA MET A 55 20.81 10.88 3.30
C MET A 55 21.61 11.50 4.44
N GLY A 56 21.25 11.23 5.70
CA GLY A 56 22.01 11.71 6.86
C GLY A 56 23.45 11.21 6.87
N ARG A 57 23.66 9.94 6.56
CA ARG A 57 25.00 9.33 6.38
C ARG A 57 25.81 10.05 5.29
N MET A 58 25.18 10.37 4.16
CA MET A 58 25.82 11.05 3.04
C MET A 58 26.26 12.48 3.40
N VAL A 59 25.43 13.22 4.17
CA VAL A 59 25.81 14.54 4.71
C VAL A 59 27.06 14.45 5.60
N LEU A 60 27.20 13.36 6.36
CA LEU A 60 28.35 13.09 7.22
C LEU A 60 29.55 12.44 6.46
N GLY A 61 29.46 12.29 5.14
CA GLY A 61 30.55 11.75 4.30
C GLY A 61 30.59 10.22 4.16
N HIS A 62 29.64 9.49 4.75
CA HIS A 62 29.56 8.04 4.61
C HIS A 62 28.80 7.64 3.33
N LYS A 63 29.43 6.86 2.44
CA LYS A 63 28.91 6.57 1.08
C LYS A 63 28.15 5.25 0.93
N THR A 64 28.32 4.30 1.85
CA THR A 64 27.77 2.94 1.75
C THR A 64 26.95 2.60 2.99
N TRP A 65 26.24 1.47 3.03
CA TRP A 65 25.52 1.00 4.22
C TRP A 65 26.46 0.45 5.29
N PHE A 66 27.50 -0.25 4.86
CA PHE A 66 28.56 -0.76 5.73
C PHE A 66 29.69 0.27 5.75
N GLY A 67 30.29 0.51 6.93
CA GLY A 67 31.52 1.27 7.03
C GLY A 67 32.60 0.64 6.15
N LYS A 68 33.52 1.46 5.63
CA LYS A 68 34.69 0.97 4.92
C LYS A 68 35.68 0.53 6.00
N ASP A 69 35.49 -0.70 6.49
CA ASP A 69 36.10 -1.25 7.71
C ASP A 69 35.64 -0.54 9.01
#